data_AF-A0A1A8ULQ6-F1
#
_entry.id   AF-A0A1A8ULQ6-F1
#
_cell.length_a   1.000
_cell.length_b   1.000
_cell.length_c   1.000
_cell.angle_alpha   90.00
_cell.angle_beta   90.00
_cell.angle_gamma   90.00
#
_symmetry.space_group_name_H-M   'P 1'
#
loop_
_entity.id
_entity.type
_entity.pdbx_description
1 polymer ?
#
loop_
_entity_poly.entity_id
_entity_poly.type
_entity_poly.pdbx_seq_one_letter_code
_entity_poly.pdbx_strand_id
1 'polypeptide(L)'
;MATPTKDTSFLSNSSEEEEEFLSDEKVVSQRLIVISRLHHRSADRTKLGAHYEKLNSELSKRHIADEITGLLLIYPSCLLHVIESSGDVLTSVLEDLKALQQQPNRDLLEAKILFLAHNIESRLFKEWSYKVMDKDQVVGSFRVRRLEDDDEKTEHLFCSVLSTLQKLGEHLERPPKALPGLVLDKTPVLIIPQRTLEKLLHRDEFMSPEQYLHLYKSPLNINTEFGHLTAGSLLSFT
;
A
#
# COMPACT_ATOMS: atom_id res chain seq x y z
N MET A 1 35.59 -64.60 -4.35
CA MET A 1 34.44 -64.91 -3.48
C MET A 1 34.19 -63.70 -2.60
N ALA A 2 32.94 -63.19 -2.63
CA ALA A 2 32.29 -62.18 -1.78
C ALA A 2 32.85 -60.74 -1.75
N THR A 3 32.06 -59.81 -2.28
CA THR A 3 32.01 -58.37 -1.95
C THR A 3 31.45 -58.16 -0.53
N PRO A 4 31.58 -56.95 0.07
CA PRO A 4 30.45 -56.01 -0.07
C PRO A 4 30.85 -54.55 -0.31
N THR A 5 29.95 -53.92 -1.05
CA THR A 5 29.69 -52.49 -1.27
C THR A 5 29.68 -51.70 0.04
N LYS A 6 30.32 -50.52 0.04
CA LYS A 6 30.08 -49.48 1.04
C LYS A 6 29.17 -48.42 0.43
N ASP A 7 27.96 -48.39 0.96
CA ASP A 7 26.99 -47.32 0.78
C ASP A 7 27.54 -46.01 1.34
N THR A 8 27.67 -45.01 0.48
CA THR A 8 27.81 -43.61 0.87
C THR A 8 26.52 -42.90 0.48
N SER A 9 25.51 -42.95 1.34
CA SER A 9 24.27 -42.17 1.16
C SER A 9 23.57 -41.96 2.50
N PHE A 10 24.20 -41.25 3.42
CA PHE A 10 23.53 -40.68 4.58
C PHE A 10 24.28 -39.40 4.91
N LEU A 11 23.76 -38.26 4.43
CA LEU A 11 23.94 -36.88 4.96
C LEU A 11 23.47 -35.79 3.96
N SER A 12 22.43 -36.02 3.15
CA SER A 12 21.94 -35.01 2.19
C SER A 12 20.45 -34.70 2.26
N ASN A 13 19.68 -35.25 3.21
CA ASN A 13 18.22 -35.04 3.25
C ASN A 13 17.74 -34.03 4.31
N SER A 14 18.63 -33.44 5.11
CA SER A 14 18.19 -32.60 6.24
C SER A 14 17.96 -31.13 5.87
N SER A 15 18.33 -30.68 4.66
CA SER A 15 18.17 -29.29 4.22
C SER A 15 17.01 -29.07 3.25
N GLU A 16 16.52 -30.12 2.58
CA GLU A 16 15.43 -30.01 1.61
C GLU A 16 14.05 -30.10 2.30
N GLU A 17 13.93 -30.86 3.40
CA GLU A 17 12.68 -30.99 4.17
C GLU A 17 12.34 -29.74 5.01
N GLU A 18 13.32 -28.89 5.36
CA GLU A 18 13.09 -27.63 6.07
C GLU A 18 12.61 -26.49 5.14
N GLU A 19 12.91 -26.54 3.83
CA GLU A 19 12.41 -25.53 2.88
C GLU A 19 10.98 -25.81 2.38
N GLU A 20 10.52 -27.06 2.42
CA GLU A 20 9.17 -27.43 1.96
C GLU A 20 8.06 -27.04 2.97
N PHE A 21 8.39 -26.91 4.26
CA PHE A 21 7.43 -26.64 5.33
C PHE A 21 7.00 -25.17 5.49
N LEU A 22 7.62 -24.22 4.79
CA LEU A 22 7.28 -22.78 4.86
C LEU A 22 6.24 -22.34 3.82
N SER A 23 5.75 -23.25 2.99
CA SER A 23 5.02 -22.90 1.75
C SER A 23 3.49 -22.85 1.85
N ASP A 24 2.88 -23.25 2.98
CA ASP A 24 1.43 -23.43 3.08
C ASP A 24 0.70 -22.48 4.06
N GLU A 25 1.40 -21.57 4.73
CA GLU A 25 0.73 -20.48 5.44
C GLU A 25 0.26 -19.43 4.43
N LYS A 26 -1.02 -19.51 4.06
CA LYS A 26 -1.68 -18.48 3.27
C LYS A 26 -1.69 -17.16 4.06
N VAL A 27 -0.73 -16.31 3.76
CA VAL A 27 -0.63 -14.96 4.30
C VAL A 27 -1.89 -14.17 3.95
N VAL A 28 -2.53 -13.61 4.98
CA VAL A 28 -3.69 -12.73 4.80
C VAL A 28 -3.22 -11.44 4.10
N SER A 29 -3.54 -11.36 2.82
CA SER A 29 -3.22 -10.19 2.01
C SER A 29 -4.13 -9.02 2.35
N GLN A 30 -3.55 -7.84 2.41
CA GLN A 30 -4.19 -6.56 2.67
C GLN A 30 -3.84 -5.59 1.54
N ARG A 31 -4.63 -4.53 1.35
CA ARG A 31 -4.35 -3.46 0.38
C ARG A 31 -4.38 -2.12 1.07
N LEU A 32 -3.27 -1.40 1.00
CA LEU A 32 -3.13 -0.03 1.49
C LEU A 32 -3.04 0.94 0.31
N ILE A 33 -3.80 2.04 0.37
CA ILE A 33 -3.74 3.15 -0.57
C ILE A 33 -3.40 4.42 0.21
N VAL A 34 -2.26 5.02 -0.13
CA VAL A 34 -1.75 6.25 0.48
C VAL A 34 -1.58 7.33 -0.58
N ILE A 35 -1.93 8.57 -0.24
CA ILE A 35 -1.53 9.75 -0.99
C ILE A 35 -0.59 10.60 -0.15
N SER A 36 0.41 11.19 -0.79
CA SER A 36 1.37 12.04 -0.08
C SER A 36 1.72 13.30 -0.85
N ARG A 37 1.85 14.44 -0.17
CA ARG A 37 2.30 15.71 -0.76
C ARG A 37 3.81 15.69 -0.90
N LEU A 38 4.29 16.06 -2.08
CA LEU A 38 5.70 16.26 -2.34
C LEU A 38 6.09 17.73 -2.18
N HIS A 39 7.31 17.97 -1.73
CA HIS A 39 7.88 19.30 -1.77
C HIS A 39 8.23 19.67 -3.22
N HIS A 40 7.40 20.51 -3.82
CA HIS A 40 7.37 20.77 -5.27
C HIS A 40 8.73 21.10 -5.91
N ARG A 41 9.62 21.78 -5.16
CA ARG A 41 10.91 22.28 -5.67
C ARG A 41 12.11 21.37 -5.42
N SER A 42 12.10 20.56 -4.36
CA SER A 42 13.27 19.79 -3.94
C SER A 42 13.12 18.29 -4.15
N ALA A 43 11.88 17.79 -4.22
CA ALA A 43 11.61 16.36 -4.32
C ALA A 43 12.17 15.78 -5.62
N ASP A 44 13.16 14.90 -5.49
CA ASP A 44 13.72 14.11 -6.56
C ASP A 44 12.88 12.84 -6.75
N ARG A 45 12.04 12.87 -7.78
CA ARG A 45 11.05 11.82 -8.07
C ARG A 45 11.69 10.50 -8.44
N THR A 46 12.87 10.53 -9.06
CA THR A 46 13.62 9.33 -9.40
C THR A 46 14.22 8.71 -8.14
N LYS A 47 14.76 9.53 -7.22
CA LYS A 47 15.21 9.03 -5.91
C LYS A 47 14.07 8.45 -5.09
N LEU A 48 12.88 9.06 -5.13
CA LEU A 48 11.71 8.50 -4.45
C LEU A 48 11.30 7.13 -5.01
N GLY A 49 11.29 6.97 -6.34
CA GLY A 49 11.07 5.66 -6.97
C GLY A 49 12.08 4.61 -6.50
N ALA A 50 13.37 4.95 -6.57
CA ALA A 50 14.46 4.07 -6.14
C ALA A 50 14.43 3.75 -4.63
N HIS A 51 13.97 4.70 -3.80
CA HIS A 51 13.76 4.48 -2.37
C HIS A 51 12.74 3.37 -2.12
N TYR A 52 11.57 3.43 -2.77
CA TYR A 52 10.56 2.39 -2.60
C TYR A 52 10.96 1.04 -3.21
N GLU A 53 11.69 1.03 -4.32
CA GLU A 53 12.30 -0.21 -4.84
C GLU A 53 13.22 -0.86 -3.82
N LYS A 54 14.10 -0.06 -3.20
CA LYS A 54 15.00 -0.53 -2.16
C LYS A 54 14.24 -1.04 -0.94
N LEU A 55 13.25 -0.29 -0.45
CA LEU A 55 12.41 -0.68 0.68
C LEU A 55 11.73 -2.03 0.42
N ASN A 56 11.11 -2.20 -0.76
CA ASN A 56 10.46 -3.46 -1.13
C ASN A 56 11.47 -4.60 -1.22
N SER A 57 12.65 -4.37 -1.81
CA SER A 57 13.72 -5.39 -1.84
C SER A 57 14.18 -5.81 -0.44
N GLU A 58 14.25 -4.88 0.51
CA GLU A 58 14.61 -5.17 1.90
C GLU A 58 13.48 -5.88 2.67
N LEU A 59 12.22 -5.55 2.37
CA LEU A 59 11.06 -6.20 2.98
C LEU A 59 10.87 -7.61 2.46
N SER A 60 10.99 -7.87 1.15
CA SER A 60 10.88 -9.22 0.57
C SER A 60 11.95 -10.18 1.09
N LYS A 61 13.12 -9.68 1.52
CA LYS A 61 14.15 -10.51 2.18
C LYS A 61 13.79 -10.88 3.62
N ARG A 62 13.05 -10.01 4.31
CA ARG A 62 12.63 -10.23 5.71
C ARG A 62 11.35 -11.06 5.79
N HIS A 63 10.49 -10.93 4.78
CA HIS A 63 9.18 -11.57 4.70
C HIS A 63 9.11 -12.45 3.45
N ILE A 64 9.80 -13.59 3.47
CA ILE A 64 10.00 -14.46 2.30
C ILE A 64 8.67 -15.01 1.75
N ALA A 65 7.71 -15.29 2.63
CA ALA A 65 6.38 -15.76 2.25
C ALA A 65 5.43 -14.63 1.77
N ASP A 66 5.81 -13.36 1.97
CA ASP A 66 4.96 -12.21 1.66
C ASP A 66 5.32 -11.61 0.30
N GLU A 67 4.52 -11.92 -0.71
CA GLU A 67 4.61 -11.19 -1.97
C GLU A 67 4.19 -9.72 -1.78
N ILE A 68 5.00 -8.81 -2.32
CA ILE A 68 4.73 -7.38 -2.37
C ILE A 68 4.34 -7.03 -3.80
N THR A 69 3.08 -6.64 -4.00
CA THR A 69 2.57 -6.15 -5.28
C THR A 69 2.02 -4.75 -5.13
N GLY A 70 1.85 -4.02 -6.24
CA GLY A 70 1.28 -2.67 -6.16
C GLY A 70 1.73 -1.73 -7.26
N LEU A 71 1.42 -0.46 -7.05
CA LEU A 71 1.71 0.62 -7.98
C LEU A 71 2.02 1.91 -7.23
N LEU A 72 3.13 2.55 -7.59
CA LEU A 72 3.48 3.89 -7.15
C LEU A 72 3.44 4.87 -8.32
N LEU A 73 2.53 5.85 -8.28
CA LEU A 73 2.46 6.94 -9.25
C LEU A 73 3.02 8.21 -8.63
N ILE A 74 4.07 8.76 -9.25
CA ILE A 74 4.79 9.93 -8.75
C ILE A 74 4.46 11.13 -9.64
N TYR A 75 3.61 12.02 -9.13
CA TYR A 75 3.18 13.24 -9.81
C TYR A 75 4.11 14.42 -9.47
N PRO A 76 4.00 15.55 -10.21
CA PRO A 76 4.70 16.78 -9.87
C PRO A 76 4.54 17.29 -8.44
N SER A 77 3.37 17.17 -7.81
CA SER A 77 3.09 17.73 -6.47
C SER A 77 2.75 16.68 -5.41
N CYS A 78 2.50 15.44 -5.79
CA CYS A 78 2.06 14.38 -4.89
C CYS A 78 2.47 13.00 -5.41
N LEU A 79 2.26 11.97 -4.60
CA LEU A 79 2.31 10.58 -5.02
C LEU A 79 1.03 9.85 -4.60
N LEU A 80 0.71 8.79 -5.34
CA LEU A 80 -0.30 7.79 -4.99
C LEU A 80 0.41 6.44 -4.91
N HIS A 81 0.36 5.80 -3.74
CA HIS A 81 0.97 4.50 -3.50
C HIS A 81 -0.12 3.49 -3.15
N VAL A 82 -0.31 2.51 -4.04
CA VAL A 82 -1.09 1.30 -3.78
C VAL A 82 -0.11 0.18 -3.50
N ILE A 83 -0.28 -0.49 -2.37
CA ILE A 83 0.56 -1.64 -2.00
C ILE A 83 -0.33 -2.75 -1.45
N GLU A 84 -0.01 -3.98 -1.84
CA GLU A 84 -0.72 -5.19 -1.48
C GLU A 84 0.27 -6.20 -0.90
N SER A 85 0.11 -6.55 0.37
CA SER A 85 0.96 -7.51 1.07
C SER A 85 0.37 -7.85 2.45
N SER A 86 1.14 -8.51 3.32
CA SER A 86 0.76 -8.77 4.71
C SER A 86 0.63 -7.50 5.55
N GLY A 87 -0.07 -7.57 6.68
CA GLY A 87 -0.19 -6.44 7.62
C GLY A 87 1.16 -5.96 8.16
N ASP A 88 2.14 -6.84 8.31
CA ASP A 88 3.48 -6.50 8.81
C ASP A 88 4.28 -5.70 7.79
N VAL A 89 4.22 -6.10 6.51
CA VAL A 89 4.80 -5.34 5.40
C VAL A 89 4.14 -3.98 5.29
N LEU A 90 2.81 -3.91 5.36
CA LEU A 90 2.09 -2.63 5.29
C LEU A 90 2.43 -1.71 6.47
N THR A 91 2.57 -2.27 7.68
CA THR A 91 3.02 -1.52 8.87
C THR A 91 4.43 -0.97 8.66
N SER A 92 5.35 -1.77 8.13
CA SER A 92 6.71 -1.33 7.82
C SER A 92 6.76 -0.20 6.79
N VAL A 93 5.88 -0.23 5.78
CA VAL A 93 5.76 0.85 4.80
C VAL A 93 5.22 2.14 5.43
N LEU A 94 4.26 2.04 6.35
CA LEU A 94 3.76 3.20 7.09
C LEU A 94 4.83 3.79 8.04
N GLU A 95 5.67 2.95 8.64
CA GLU A 95 6.81 3.40 9.46
C GLU A 95 7.86 4.12 8.62
N ASP A 96 8.20 3.59 7.44
CA ASP A 96 9.12 4.24 6.50
C ASP A 96 8.55 5.59 6.02
N LEU A 97 7.26 5.65 5.66
CA LEU A 97 6.57 6.90 5.33
C LEU A 97 6.67 7.93 6.45
N LYS A 98 6.42 7.52 7.70
CA LYS A 98 6.59 8.38 8.87
C LYS A 98 8.03 8.88 8.99
N ALA A 99 9.02 8.03 8.77
CA ALA A 99 10.44 8.41 8.84
C ALA A 99 10.81 9.42 7.73
N LEU A 100 10.36 9.19 6.49
CA LEU A 100 10.52 10.13 5.38
C LEU A 100 9.90 11.49 5.68
N GLN A 101 8.69 11.48 6.25
CA GLN A 101 8.04 12.70 6.70
C GLN A 101 8.84 13.43 7.77
N GLN A 102 9.70 12.77 8.55
CA GLN A 102 10.42 13.38 9.67
C GLN A 102 11.81 13.91 9.32
N GLN A 103 12.34 13.61 8.13
CA GLN A 103 13.69 14.03 7.73
C GLN A 103 13.87 15.56 7.70
N PRO A 104 15.10 16.10 7.77
CA PRO A 104 15.32 17.55 7.74
C PRO A 104 15.04 18.19 6.37
N ASN A 105 15.27 17.45 5.28
CA ASN A 105 15.09 17.89 3.90
C ASN A 105 13.89 17.17 3.27
N ARG A 106 12.69 17.40 3.82
CA ARG A 106 11.48 16.60 3.56
C ARG A 106 11.06 16.67 2.10
N ASP A 107 11.39 15.64 1.33
CA ASP A 107 10.81 15.45 0.00
C ASP A 107 9.31 15.20 0.07
N LEU A 108 8.83 14.65 1.20
CA LEU A 108 7.43 14.33 1.47
C LEU A 108 6.94 15.15 2.68
N LEU A 109 5.94 16.00 2.45
CA LEU A 109 5.44 16.97 3.43
C LEU A 109 4.33 16.40 4.31
N GLU A 110 3.35 15.73 3.69
CA GLU A 110 2.25 15.08 4.40
C GLU A 110 1.84 13.80 3.68
N ALA A 111 1.21 12.88 4.41
CA ALA A 111 0.66 11.64 3.88
C ALA A 111 -0.71 11.37 4.51
N LYS A 112 -1.63 10.81 3.74
CA LYS A 112 -2.97 10.41 4.15
C LYS A 112 -3.29 9.01 3.63
N ILE A 113 -3.82 8.16 4.51
CA ILE A 113 -4.31 6.83 4.17
C ILE A 113 -5.72 7.00 3.63
N LEU A 114 -5.90 6.73 2.33
CA LEU A 114 -7.21 6.79 1.69
C LEU A 114 -8.02 5.52 1.96
N PHE A 115 -7.35 4.38 1.99
CA PHE A 115 -8.02 3.09 2.09
C PHE A 115 -7.10 2.02 2.65
N LEU A 116 -7.65 1.16 3.51
CA LEU A 116 -7.02 -0.08 3.97
C LEU A 116 -8.06 -1.19 3.90
N ALA A 117 -7.87 -2.16 3.01
CA ALA A 117 -8.67 -3.38 2.97
C ALA A 117 -7.91 -4.55 3.60
N HIS A 118 -8.65 -5.35 4.37
CA HIS A 118 -8.14 -6.59 4.96
C HIS A 118 -8.70 -7.79 4.21
N ASN A 119 -7.95 -8.90 4.20
CA ASN A 119 -8.36 -10.18 3.63
C ASN A 119 -8.85 -10.07 2.16
N ILE A 120 -8.02 -9.45 1.31
CA ILE A 120 -8.37 -9.31 -0.11
C ILE A 120 -8.37 -10.68 -0.81
N GLU A 121 -9.38 -10.94 -1.62
CA GLU A 121 -9.52 -12.21 -2.34
C GLU A 121 -8.57 -12.32 -3.54
N SER A 122 -8.23 -11.17 -4.15
CA SER A 122 -7.32 -11.08 -5.28
C SER A 122 -6.48 -9.79 -5.24
N ARG A 123 -5.23 -9.92 -5.72
CA ARG A 123 -4.32 -8.79 -5.93
C ARG A 123 -4.69 -8.06 -7.21
N LEU A 124 -4.75 -6.73 -7.14
CA LEU A 124 -5.02 -5.85 -8.27
C LEU A 124 -3.81 -5.78 -9.22
N PHE A 125 -2.61 -5.89 -8.67
CA PHE A 125 -1.35 -5.86 -9.41
C PHE A 125 -0.61 -7.19 -9.26
N LYS A 126 0.05 -7.65 -10.33
CA LYS A 126 0.83 -8.91 -10.33
C LYS A 126 2.24 -8.74 -9.78
N GLU A 127 2.79 -7.55 -9.91
CA GLU A 127 4.11 -7.18 -9.38
C GLU A 127 4.04 -5.75 -8.86
N TRP A 128 5.01 -5.34 -8.06
CA TRP A 128 5.15 -3.94 -7.70
C TRP A 128 5.92 -3.17 -8.78
N SER A 129 5.44 -1.98 -9.13
CA SER A 129 6.16 -1.08 -10.04
C SER A 129 5.88 0.39 -9.72
N TYR A 130 6.69 1.28 -10.26
CA TYR A 130 6.43 2.72 -10.16
C TYR A 130 6.48 3.41 -11.53
N LYS A 131 5.82 4.57 -11.61
CA LYS A 131 5.86 5.47 -12.77
C LYS A 131 6.02 6.91 -12.31
N VAL A 132 7.00 7.61 -12.87
CA VAL A 132 7.09 9.06 -12.77
C VAL A 132 6.26 9.69 -13.88
N MET A 133 5.32 10.55 -13.51
CA MET A 133 4.42 11.21 -14.45
C MET A 133 5.12 12.38 -15.13
N ASP A 134 5.09 12.42 -16.46
CA ASP A 134 5.58 13.58 -17.22
C ASP A 134 4.62 14.77 -17.05
N LYS A 135 5.15 16.00 -17.09
CA LYS A 135 4.38 17.25 -17.00
C LYS A 135 3.28 17.30 -18.07
N ASP A 136 3.54 16.77 -19.25
CA ASP A 136 2.58 16.76 -20.36
C ASP A 136 1.45 15.74 -20.15
N GLN A 137 1.71 14.63 -19.46
CA GLN A 137 0.69 13.64 -19.09
C GLN A 137 -0.25 14.18 -17.99
N VAL A 138 0.26 15.06 -17.13
CA VAL A 138 -0.50 15.73 -16.06
C VAL A 138 -1.38 16.85 -16.61
N VAL A 139 -0.91 17.56 -17.65
CA VAL A 139 -1.63 18.69 -18.29
C VAL A 139 -2.61 18.20 -19.37
N GLY A 140 -2.28 17.13 -20.09
CA GLY A 140 -3.10 16.57 -21.17
C GLY A 140 -4.44 15.97 -20.73
N SER A 141 -4.60 15.70 -19.43
CA SER A 141 -5.82 15.17 -18.84
C SER A 141 -7.00 16.16 -18.86
N PHE A 142 -6.80 17.47 -19.06
CA PHE A 142 -7.92 18.43 -18.88
C PHE A 142 -7.81 19.71 -19.76
N ARG A 143 -8.46 19.70 -20.94
CA ARG A 143 -9.08 20.91 -21.54
C ARG A 143 -10.50 21.13 -21.00
N VAL A 144 -10.75 20.77 -19.74
CA VAL A 144 -12.05 21.01 -19.10
C VAL A 144 -11.90 22.16 -18.12
N ARG A 145 -12.50 23.28 -18.51
CA ARG A 145 -13.01 24.39 -17.70
C ARG A 145 -12.23 24.75 -16.42
N ARG A 146 -11.48 25.84 -16.49
CA ARG A 146 -11.24 26.74 -15.35
C ARG A 146 -12.61 27.18 -14.80
N LEU A 147 -13.13 26.43 -13.84
CA LEU A 147 -14.26 26.67 -12.93
C LEU A 147 -14.71 25.27 -12.50
N GLU A 148 -14.15 24.73 -11.43
CA GLU A 148 -14.65 23.50 -10.83
C GLU A 148 -14.80 23.72 -9.34
N ASP A 149 -16.02 23.46 -8.87
CA ASP A 149 -16.51 23.60 -7.51
C ASP A 149 -15.61 22.89 -6.50
N ASP A 150 -15.38 23.57 -5.39
CA ASP A 150 -14.80 23.01 -4.16
C ASP A 150 -15.81 22.08 -3.43
N ASP A 151 -17.08 22.11 -3.87
CA ASP A 151 -18.22 21.36 -3.31
C ASP A 151 -18.25 19.88 -3.71
N GLU A 152 -17.28 19.40 -4.49
CA GLU A 152 -17.22 17.99 -4.85
C GLU A 152 -16.93 17.12 -3.61
N LYS A 153 -17.91 16.28 -3.25
CA LYS A 153 -17.86 15.44 -2.04
C LYS A 153 -16.67 14.49 -2.05
N THR A 154 -16.10 14.25 -0.87
CA THR A 154 -14.96 13.33 -0.68
C THR A 154 -15.22 11.94 -1.25
N GLU A 155 -16.43 11.40 -1.06
CA GLU A 155 -16.80 10.07 -1.54
C GLU A 155 -16.75 9.99 -3.07
N HIS A 156 -17.15 11.06 -3.77
CA HIS A 156 -17.11 11.07 -5.23
C HIS A 156 -15.67 11.06 -5.76
N LEU A 157 -14.81 11.90 -5.20
CA LEU A 157 -13.38 11.94 -5.51
C LEU A 157 -12.73 10.59 -5.25
N PHE A 158 -13.01 10.00 -4.08
CA PHE A 158 -12.46 8.71 -3.67
C PHE A 158 -12.95 7.56 -4.56
N CYS A 159 -14.24 7.49 -4.86
CA CYS A 159 -14.81 6.49 -5.78
C CYS A 159 -14.23 6.64 -7.20
N SER A 160 -13.95 7.85 -7.66
CA SER A 160 -13.28 8.09 -8.95
C SER A 160 -11.87 7.50 -8.98
N VAL A 161 -11.09 7.70 -7.91
CA VAL A 161 -9.76 7.10 -7.74
C VAL A 161 -9.84 5.58 -7.75
N LEU A 162 -10.70 4.98 -6.91
CA LEU A 162 -10.87 3.53 -6.84
C LEU A 162 -11.32 2.93 -8.17
N SER A 163 -12.29 3.55 -8.84
CA SER A 163 -12.80 3.09 -10.14
C SER A 163 -11.70 3.10 -11.21
N THR A 164 -10.83 4.12 -11.18
CA THR A 164 -9.72 4.22 -12.13
C THR A 164 -8.64 3.17 -11.85
N LEU A 165 -8.31 2.94 -10.56
CA LEU A 165 -7.39 1.87 -10.15
C LEU A 165 -7.92 0.49 -10.56
N GLN A 166 -9.21 0.24 -10.37
CA GLN A 166 -9.83 -1.03 -10.77
C GLN A 166 -9.75 -1.24 -12.29
N LYS A 167 -10.14 -0.24 -13.08
CA LYS A 167 -9.99 -0.29 -14.56
C LYS A 167 -8.55 -0.52 -14.98
N LEU A 168 -7.59 0.14 -14.31
CA LEU A 168 -6.17 -0.08 -14.58
C LEU A 168 -5.77 -1.54 -14.32
N GLY A 169 -6.19 -2.12 -13.20
CA GLY A 169 -5.98 -3.55 -12.92
C GLY A 169 -6.56 -4.46 -14.00
N GLU A 170 -7.80 -4.22 -14.43
CA GLU A 170 -8.45 -4.97 -15.51
C GLU A 170 -7.68 -4.89 -16.85
N HIS A 171 -7.10 -3.73 -17.16
CA HIS A 171 -6.26 -3.54 -18.34
C HIS A 171 -4.90 -4.26 -18.25
N LEU A 172 -4.39 -4.49 -17.04
CA LEU A 172 -3.14 -5.22 -16.82
C LEU A 172 -3.30 -6.74 -16.94
N GLU A 173 -4.53 -7.25 -16.84
CA GLU A 173 -4.82 -8.65 -17.09
C GLU A 173 -4.73 -9.02 -18.58
N ARG A 174 -4.82 -8.05 -19.50
CA ARG A 174 -4.88 -8.28 -20.96
C ARG A 174 -4.09 -7.21 -21.74
N PRO A 175 -2.86 -7.46 -22.24
CA PRO A 175 -2.11 -8.73 -22.30
C PRO A 175 -1.30 -9.04 -21.04
N PRO A 176 -1.01 -10.33 -20.77
CA PRO A 176 -0.25 -10.75 -19.59
C PRO A 176 1.17 -10.15 -19.66
N LYS A 177 1.58 -9.45 -18.60
CA LYS A 177 2.91 -8.78 -18.43
C LYS A 177 3.02 -7.34 -18.95
N ALA A 178 1.93 -6.63 -19.20
CA ALA A 178 2.04 -5.18 -19.38
C ALA A 178 2.40 -4.53 -18.04
N LEU A 179 3.51 -3.78 -17.98
CA LEU A 179 3.82 -2.96 -16.81
C LEU A 179 2.80 -1.82 -16.68
N PRO A 180 2.30 -1.51 -15.47
CA PRO A 180 1.40 -0.37 -15.24
C PRO A 180 1.86 0.93 -15.90
N GLY A 181 3.17 1.18 -15.85
CA GLY A 181 3.79 2.32 -16.52
C GLY A 181 3.47 2.42 -18.02
N LEU A 182 3.61 1.30 -18.74
CA LEU A 182 3.39 1.22 -20.19
C LEU A 182 1.91 1.31 -20.56
N VAL A 183 1.03 0.77 -19.72
CA VAL A 183 -0.43 0.89 -19.92
C VAL A 183 -0.86 2.35 -19.81
N LEU A 184 -0.32 3.09 -18.84
CA LEU A 184 -0.63 4.52 -18.67
C LEU A 184 -0.12 5.38 -19.84
N ASP A 185 1.02 5.03 -20.45
CA ASP A 185 1.51 5.73 -21.65
C ASP A 185 0.60 5.50 -22.87
N LYS A 186 0.06 4.28 -23.01
CA LYS A 186 -0.84 3.92 -24.12
C LYS A 186 -2.28 4.36 -23.89
N THR A 187 -2.69 4.49 -22.63
CA THR A 187 -4.08 4.76 -22.24
C THR A 187 -4.13 5.90 -21.21
N PRO A 188 -3.92 7.17 -21.63
CA PRO A 188 -3.92 8.32 -20.73
C PRO A 188 -5.22 8.53 -19.95
N VAL A 189 -6.35 7.99 -20.43
CA VAL A 189 -7.65 8.06 -19.72
C VAL A 189 -7.66 7.28 -18.40
N LEU A 190 -6.71 6.36 -18.20
CA LEU A 190 -6.52 5.64 -16.93
C LEU A 190 -5.61 6.38 -15.95
N ILE A 191 -5.11 7.56 -16.32
CA ILE A 191 -4.33 8.40 -15.41
C ILE A 191 -5.30 9.12 -14.48
N ILE A 192 -5.13 8.89 -13.18
CA ILE A 192 -5.86 9.63 -12.16
C ILE A 192 -5.39 11.10 -12.20
N PRO A 193 -6.29 12.09 -12.31
CA PRO A 193 -5.89 13.49 -12.35
C PRO A 193 -5.22 13.91 -11.04
N GLN A 194 -4.06 14.59 -11.12
CA GLN A 194 -3.34 15.09 -9.94
C GLN A 194 -4.24 15.96 -9.05
N ARG A 195 -5.10 16.77 -9.66
CA ARG A 195 -6.03 17.66 -8.94
C ARG A 195 -7.01 16.88 -8.06
N THR A 196 -7.46 15.71 -8.48
CA THR A 196 -8.31 14.82 -7.68
C THR A 196 -7.57 14.35 -6.43
N LEU A 197 -6.31 13.94 -6.58
CA LEU A 197 -5.47 13.52 -5.47
C LEU A 197 -5.18 14.70 -4.52
N GLU A 198 -4.90 15.88 -5.05
CA GLU A 198 -4.71 17.09 -4.25
C GLU A 198 -5.96 17.45 -3.46
N LYS A 199 -7.16 17.42 -4.06
CA LYS A 199 -8.42 17.65 -3.34
C LYS A 199 -8.58 16.68 -2.17
N LEU A 200 -8.38 15.38 -2.39
CA LEU A 200 -8.43 14.35 -1.34
C LEU A 200 -7.40 14.60 -0.24
N LEU A 201 -6.21 15.07 -0.60
CA LEU A 201 -5.15 15.36 0.34
C LEU A 201 -5.50 16.53 1.29
N HIS A 202 -6.39 17.44 0.88
CA HIS A 202 -6.89 18.52 1.74
C HIS A 202 -8.07 18.10 2.63
N ARG A 203 -8.63 16.89 2.47
CA ARG A 203 -9.78 16.41 3.26
C ARG A 203 -9.34 15.88 4.63
N ASP A 204 -9.90 16.40 5.70
CA ASP A 204 -9.52 16.04 7.08
C ASP A 204 -10.05 14.66 7.53
N GLU A 205 -10.95 14.05 6.74
CA GLU A 205 -11.50 12.73 7.03
C GLU A 205 -10.46 11.60 7.00
N PHE A 206 -9.32 11.79 6.34
CA PHE A 206 -8.28 10.77 6.19
C PHE A 206 -7.20 10.87 7.26
N MET A 207 -6.86 9.72 7.86
CA MET A 207 -5.79 9.62 8.85
C MET A 207 -4.40 9.70 8.21
N SER A 208 -3.46 10.29 8.93
CA SER A 208 -2.03 10.19 8.63
C SER A 208 -1.45 8.82 9.02
N PRO A 209 -0.32 8.40 8.42
CA PRO A 209 0.41 7.19 8.83
C PRO A 209 0.73 7.16 10.33
N GLU A 210 1.12 8.30 10.92
CA GLU A 210 1.43 8.38 12.35
C GLU A 210 0.20 8.14 13.23
N GLN A 211 -0.95 8.75 12.89
CA GLN A 211 -2.21 8.52 13.62
C GLN A 211 -2.64 7.06 13.54
N TYR A 212 -2.55 6.45 12.36
CA TYR A 212 -2.88 5.04 12.18
C TYR A 212 -1.95 4.12 12.98
N LEU A 213 -0.63 4.33 12.90
CA LEU A 213 0.34 3.53 13.66
C LEU A 213 0.14 3.65 15.16
N HIS A 214 -0.21 4.84 15.66
CA HIS A 214 -0.53 5.02 17.07
C HIS A 214 -1.77 4.23 17.48
N LEU A 215 -2.84 4.29 16.68
CA LEU A 215 -4.07 3.52 16.91
C LEU A 215 -3.79 2.00 16.88
N TYR A 216 -3.01 1.53 15.91
CA TYR A 216 -2.68 0.12 15.75
C TYR A 216 -1.82 -0.41 16.90
N LYS A 217 -0.85 0.37 17.38
CA LYS A 217 0.05 -0.01 18.49
C LYS A 217 -0.56 0.19 19.88
N SER A 218 -1.65 0.93 19.98
CA SER A 218 -2.40 1.13 21.21
C SER A 218 -3.84 0.65 21.02
N PRO A 219 -4.06 -0.67 20.78
CA PRO A 219 -5.41 -1.21 20.75
C PRO A 219 -6.06 -0.85 22.08
N LEU A 220 -7.26 -0.28 22.02
CA LEU A 220 -8.03 0.22 23.15
C LEU A 220 -7.77 -0.65 24.40
N ASN A 221 -7.29 -0.04 25.49
CA ASN A 221 -7.46 -0.60 26.83
C ASN A 221 -8.97 -0.57 27.11
N ILE A 222 -9.70 -1.51 26.51
CA ILE A 222 -11.09 -1.78 26.89
C ILE A 222 -10.98 -2.38 28.28
N ASN A 223 -11.09 -1.54 29.31
CA ASN A 223 -11.40 -2.03 30.64
C ASN A 223 -12.74 -2.77 30.52
N THR A 224 -12.67 -4.09 30.54
CA THR A 224 -13.80 -5.03 30.57
C THR A 224 -14.69 -4.86 31.81
N GLU A 225 -14.41 -3.87 32.66
CA GLU A 225 -15.21 -3.51 33.84
C GLU A 225 -16.57 -2.90 33.51
N PHE A 226 -16.84 -2.50 32.26
CA PHE A 226 -18.19 -2.11 31.83
C PHE A 226 -19.21 -3.28 31.88
N GLY A 227 -18.76 -4.52 32.12
CA GLY A 227 -19.62 -5.68 32.39
C GLY A 227 -19.95 -5.95 33.86
N HIS A 228 -19.36 -5.23 34.83
CA HIS A 228 -19.53 -5.53 36.26
C HIS A 228 -20.36 -4.51 37.05
N LEU A 229 -20.88 -3.46 36.42
CA LEU A 229 -21.69 -2.45 37.10
C LEU A 229 -23.17 -2.47 36.69
N THR A 230 -23.83 -3.63 36.72
CA THR A 230 -25.29 -3.74 37.00
C THR A 230 -25.68 -5.20 37.29
N ALA A 231 -25.29 -5.75 38.43
CA ALA A 231 -25.87 -7.01 38.92
C ALA A 231 -26.07 -7.04 40.45
N GLY A 232 -26.03 -5.88 41.13
CA GLY A 232 -26.01 -5.83 42.59
C GLY A 232 -26.85 -4.73 43.26
N SER A 233 -27.84 -4.13 42.58
CA SER A 233 -28.67 -3.10 43.23
C SER A 233 -30.08 -2.96 42.64
N LEU A 234 -30.85 -4.05 42.63
CA LEU A 234 -32.31 -3.97 42.40
C LEU A 234 -33.16 -4.90 43.30
N LEU A 235 -32.65 -5.28 44.48
CA LEU A 235 -33.48 -5.95 45.50
C LEU A 235 -33.39 -5.24 46.84
N SER A 236 -33.95 -4.03 46.91
CA SER A 236 -34.52 -3.50 48.14
C SER A 236 -35.45 -2.34 47.81
N PHE A 237 -36.74 -2.60 47.60
CA PHE A 237 -37.83 -1.73 48.05
C PHE A 237 -39.12 -2.55 48.14
N THR A 238 -39.59 -2.65 49.39
CA THR A 238 -40.91 -3.07 49.91
C THR A 238 -41.42 -4.48 49.60
#